data_AF-A0A8T3N2W0-F1
#
_entry.id   AF-A0A8T3N2W0-F1
#
_cell.length_a   1.000
_cell.length_b   1.000
_cell.length_c   1.000
_cell.angle_alpha   90.00
_cell.angle_beta   90.00
_cell.angle_gamma   90.00
#
_symmetry.space_group_name_H-M   'P 1'
#
loop_
_entity.id
_entity.type
_entity.pdbx_description
1 polymer ?
#
loop_
_entity_poly.entity_id
_entity_poly.type
_entity_poly.pdbx_seq_one_letter_code
_entity_poly.pdbx_strand_id
1 'polypeptide(L)'
;MGSWRFIIVQTAIVLAWLAGNAFLLTKPFDPYPFILLNLAFSTQAAYAAPLILLAGNRAALRDRLTLEHAASEADIEEIQNRELLKGNAELLKRVEGLEKQILGIETSILAAIDRRGPRQPGWTEPPMRG
;
A
#
# COMPACT_ATOMS: atom_id res chain seq x y z
N MET A 1 18.91 -14.57 -10.11
CA MET A 1 20.00 -15.13 -10.97
C MET A 1 20.72 -16.32 -10.30
N GLY A 2 20.04 -17.35 -9.75
CA GLY A 2 20.74 -18.26 -8.83
C GLY A 2 20.27 -19.70 -8.63
N SER A 3 19.40 -20.27 -9.47
CA SER A 3 19.04 -21.71 -9.36
C SER A 3 19.72 -22.57 -10.43
N TRP A 4 19.67 -22.15 -11.69
CA TRP A 4 20.15 -22.92 -12.83
C TRP A 4 21.65 -23.29 -12.76
N ARG A 5 22.50 -22.35 -12.32
CA ARG A 5 23.96 -22.58 -12.19
C ARG A 5 24.28 -23.59 -11.08
N PHE A 6 23.54 -23.58 -9.98
CA PHE A 6 23.72 -24.51 -8.87
C PHE A 6 23.40 -25.95 -9.31
N ILE A 7 22.28 -26.12 -10.04
CA ILE A 7 21.85 -27.41 -10.56
C ILE A 7 22.92 -27.99 -11.51
N ILE A 8 23.41 -27.20 -12.48
CA ILE A 8 24.44 -27.66 -13.43
C ILE A 8 25.71 -28.12 -12.72
N VAL A 9 26.21 -27.33 -11.77
CA VAL A 9 27.44 -27.67 -11.04
C VAL A 9 27.24 -28.93 -10.20
N GLN A 10 26.10 -29.07 -9.51
CA GLN A 10 25.80 -30.26 -8.71
C GLN A 10 25.71 -31.51 -9.59
N THR A 11 25.03 -31.45 -10.73
CA THR A 11 24.95 -32.57 -11.68
C THR A 11 26.32 -32.92 -12.24
N ALA A 12 27.16 -31.94 -12.58
CA ALA A 12 28.50 -32.18 -13.08
C ALA A 12 29.41 -32.87 -12.04
N ILE A 13 29.33 -32.48 -10.77
CA ILE A 13 30.08 -33.13 -9.68
C ILE A 13 29.68 -34.60 -9.52
N VAL A 14 28.37 -34.89 -9.54
CA VAL A 14 27.87 -36.27 -9.43
C VAL A 14 28.31 -37.12 -10.63
N LEU A 15 28.22 -36.56 -11.84
CA LEU A 15 28.67 -37.24 -13.06
C LEU A 15 30.19 -37.49 -13.05
N ALA A 16 30.99 -36.52 -12.59
CA ALA A 16 32.43 -36.67 -12.46
C ALA A 16 32.79 -37.76 -11.43
N TRP A 17 32.08 -37.83 -10.30
CA TRP A 17 32.25 -38.88 -9.30
C TRP A 17 31.92 -40.25 -9.88
N LEU A 18 30.79 -40.38 -10.57
CA LEU A 18 30.37 -41.63 -11.21
C LEU A 18 31.38 -42.08 -12.28
N ALA A 19 31.83 -41.17 -13.14
CA ALA A 19 32.78 -41.45 -14.21
C ALA A 19 34.16 -41.84 -13.68
N GLY A 20 34.69 -41.10 -12.68
CA GLY A 20 35.97 -41.42 -12.05
C GLY A 20 35.95 -42.79 -11.38
N ASN A 21 34.86 -43.10 -10.68
CA ASN A 21 34.71 -44.38 -9.99
C ASN A 21 34.50 -45.56 -10.95
N ALA A 22 33.84 -45.32 -12.10
CA ALA A 22 33.75 -46.29 -13.19
C ALA A 22 35.10 -46.53 -13.89
N PHE A 23 35.98 -45.54 -13.97
CA PHE A 23 37.30 -45.67 -14.59
C PHE A 23 38.29 -46.51 -13.75
N LEU A 24 38.10 -46.53 -12.43
CA LEU A 24 38.90 -47.33 -11.49
C LEU A 24 38.41 -48.81 -11.40
N LEU A 25 38.05 -49.43 -12.53
CA LEU A 25 37.48 -50.80 -12.62
C LEU A 25 38.24 -51.87 -11.79
N THR A 26 39.54 -51.70 -11.55
CA THR A 26 40.40 -52.63 -10.80
C THR A 26 40.47 -52.37 -9.30
N LYS A 27 40.20 -51.14 -8.84
CA LYS A 27 40.12 -50.73 -7.42
C LYS A 27 39.11 -49.57 -7.29
N PRO A 28 37.80 -49.84 -7.42
CA PRO A 28 36.79 -48.80 -7.29
C PRO A 28 36.86 -48.18 -5.89
N PHE A 29 36.85 -46.84 -5.85
CA PHE A 29 36.91 -46.08 -4.60
C PHE A 29 35.59 -46.17 -3.82
N ASP A 30 34.46 -46.31 -4.53
CA ASP A 30 33.12 -46.49 -3.97
C ASP A 30 32.34 -47.53 -4.81
N PRO A 31 32.52 -48.84 -4.57
CA PRO A 31 31.88 -49.90 -5.35
C PRO A 31 30.35 -49.79 -5.31
N TYR A 32 29.67 -50.30 -6.35
CA TYR A 32 28.20 -50.41 -6.36
C TYR A 32 27.74 -51.15 -5.08
N PRO A 33 26.84 -50.58 -4.24
CA PRO A 33 25.82 -49.55 -4.51
C PRO A 33 26.15 -48.10 -4.07
N PHE A 34 27.39 -47.61 -4.26
CA PHE A 34 27.83 -46.23 -3.99
C PHE A 34 27.48 -45.70 -2.58
N ILE A 35 28.01 -46.36 -1.54
CA ILE A 35 27.71 -46.02 -0.14
C ILE A 35 28.10 -44.57 0.19
N LEU A 36 29.22 -44.08 -0.32
CA LEU A 36 29.70 -42.73 0.01
C LEU A 36 28.83 -41.65 -0.63
N LEU A 37 28.42 -41.87 -1.89
CA LEU A 37 27.50 -40.95 -2.58
C LEU A 37 26.14 -40.91 -1.85
N ASN A 38 25.63 -42.07 -1.46
CA ASN A 38 24.37 -42.17 -0.72
C ASN A 38 24.46 -41.47 0.65
N LEU A 39 25.57 -41.63 1.35
CA LEU A 39 25.81 -40.96 2.62
C LEU A 39 25.86 -39.44 2.44
N ALA A 40 26.56 -38.94 1.42
CA ALA A 40 26.65 -37.51 1.13
C ALA A 40 25.26 -36.89 0.86
N PHE A 41 24.42 -37.53 0.05
CA PHE A 41 23.05 -37.09 -0.19
C PHE A 41 22.19 -37.14 1.08
N SER A 42 22.33 -38.20 1.88
CA SER A 42 21.59 -38.35 3.14
C SER A 42 21.96 -37.23 4.12
N THR A 43 23.24 -36.91 4.25
CA THR A 43 23.71 -35.78 5.05
C THR A 43 23.22 -34.44 4.47
N GLN A 44 23.28 -34.25 3.16
CA GLN A 44 22.77 -33.04 2.51
C GLN A 44 21.29 -32.81 2.82
N ALA A 45 20.47 -33.86 2.74
CA ALA A 45 19.05 -33.80 3.10
C ALA A 45 18.84 -33.52 4.59
N ALA A 46 19.63 -34.15 5.47
CA ALA A 46 19.55 -33.97 6.91
C ALA A 46 19.85 -32.52 7.35
N TYR A 47 20.82 -31.84 6.72
CA TYR A 47 21.11 -30.42 6.98
C TYR A 47 20.15 -29.45 6.27
N ALA A 48 19.54 -29.85 5.16
CA ALA A 48 18.57 -29.03 4.45
C ALA A 48 17.32 -28.78 5.31
N ALA A 49 16.78 -29.80 5.98
CA ALA A 49 15.57 -29.70 6.79
C ALA A 49 15.61 -28.57 7.87
N PRO A 50 16.61 -28.51 8.76
CA PRO A 50 16.68 -27.44 9.76
C PRO A 50 16.96 -26.07 9.13
N LEU A 51 17.74 -26.01 8.03
CA LEU A 51 18.04 -24.75 7.36
C LEU A 51 16.79 -24.17 6.67
N ILE A 52 15.97 -25.03 6.07
CA ILE A 52 14.64 -24.67 5.53
C ILE A 52 13.72 -24.21 6.66
N LEU A 53 13.70 -24.90 7.81
CA LEU A 53 12.89 -24.52 8.96
C LEU A 53 13.30 -23.13 9.50
N LEU A 54 14.60 -22.88 9.64
CA LEU A 54 15.13 -21.59 10.09
C LEU A 54 14.86 -20.47 9.08
N ALA A 55 15.04 -20.76 7.78
CA ALA A 55 14.71 -19.81 6.72
C ALA A 55 13.20 -19.50 6.70
N GLY A 56 12.36 -20.51 6.86
CA GLY A 56 10.91 -20.39 6.95
C GLY A 56 10.48 -19.59 8.18
N ASN A 57 11.06 -19.84 9.35
CA ASN A 57 10.77 -19.10 10.57
C ASN A 57 11.17 -17.61 10.44
N ARG A 58 12.36 -17.32 9.89
CA ARG A 58 12.78 -15.94 9.59
C ARG A 58 11.87 -15.25 8.59
N ALA A 59 11.44 -15.95 7.54
CA ALA A 59 10.50 -15.42 6.57
C ALA A 59 9.14 -15.13 7.21
N ALA A 60 8.61 -16.04 8.02
CA ALA A 60 7.34 -15.87 8.73
C ALA A 60 7.38 -14.72 9.75
N LEU A 61 8.51 -14.52 10.45
CA LEU A 61 8.68 -13.38 11.35
C LEU A 61 8.67 -12.06 10.58
N ARG A 62 9.38 -11.98 9.45
CA ARG A 62 9.37 -10.79 8.59
C ARG A 62 7.97 -10.51 8.04
N ASP A 63 7.26 -11.56 7.63
CA ASP A 63 5.90 -11.47 7.12
C ASP A 63 4.94 -10.93 8.18
N ARG A 64 5.00 -11.45 9.40
CA ARG A 64 4.23 -10.92 10.54
C ARG A 64 4.50 -9.45 10.81
N LEU A 65 5.76 -9.03 10.84
CA LEU A 65 6.12 -7.62 11.03
C LEU A 65 5.58 -6.74 9.89
N THR A 66 5.62 -7.24 8.65
CA THR A 66 5.05 -6.54 7.50
C THR A 66 3.54 -6.37 7.65
N LEU A 67 2.84 -7.42 8.08
CA LEU A 67 1.39 -7.40 8.30
C LEU A 67 0.99 -6.47 9.45
N GLU A 68 1.72 -6.50 10.57
CA GLU A 68 1.47 -5.59 11.70
C GLU A 68 1.68 -4.13 11.29
N HIS A 69 2.72 -3.85 10.51
CA HIS A 69 2.95 -2.50 10.00
C HIS A 69 1.83 -2.04 9.08
N ALA A 70 1.42 -2.89 8.12
CA ALA A 70 0.32 -2.58 7.21
C ALA A 70 -1.01 -2.36 7.95
N ALA A 71 -1.28 -3.15 9.00
CA ALA A 71 -2.47 -2.96 9.84
C ALA A 71 -2.43 -1.61 10.57
N SER A 72 -1.27 -1.25 11.15
CA SER A 72 -1.11 0.04 11.82
C SER A 72 -1.23 1.22 10.85
N GLU A 73 -0.74 1.09 9.60
CA GLU A 73 -0.90 2.12 8.57
C GLU A 73 -2.38 2.26 8.18
N ALA A 74 -3.10 1.15 8.01
CA ALA A 74 -4.53 1.17 7.70
C ALA A 74 -5.36 1.86 8.80
N ASP A 75 -5.04 1.62 10.08
CA ASP A 75 -5.72 2.30 11.20
C ASP A 75 -5.50 3.82 11.17
N ILE A 76 -4.28 4.27 10.84
CA ILE A 76 -3.95 5.69 10.71
C ILE A 76 -4.70 6.30 9.52
N GLU A 77 -4.72 5.61 8.39
CA GLU A 77 -5.46 6.05 7.19
C GLU A 77 -6.96 6.17 7.49
N GLU A 78 -7.56 5.22 8.22
CA GLU A 78 -8.97 5.29 8.61
C GLU A 78 -9.25 6.53 9.47
N ILE A 79 -8.40 6.80 10.46
CA ILE A 79 -8.53 7.97 11.33
C ILE A 79 -8.43 9.26 10.51
N GLN A 80 -7.42 9.38 9.64
CA GLN A 80 -7.25 10.54 8.78
C GLN A 80 -8.45 10.75 7.86
N ASN A 81 -8.94 9.69 7.23
CA ASN A 81 -10.10 9.77 6.34
C ASN A 81 -11.36 10.20 7.11
N ARG A 82 -11.55 9.67 8.32
CA ARG A 82 -12.66 10.08 9.21
C ARG A 82 -12.56 11.56 9.59
N GLU A 83 -11.37 12.09 9.84
CA GLU A 83 -11.17 13.53 10.09
C GLU A 83 -11.50 14.39 8.87
N LEU A 84 -11.04 13.98 7.67
CA LEU A 84 -11.38 14.67 6.42
C LEU A 84 -12.90 14.71 6.19
N LEU A 85 -13.60 13.60 6.42
CA LEU A 85 -15.06 13.55 6.30
C LEU A 85 -15.76 14.50 7.30
N LYS A 86 -15.29 14.57 8.54
CA LYS A 86 -15.79 15.54 9.54
C LYS A 86 -15.54 16.98 9.10
N GLY A 87 -14.35 17.27 8.59
CA GLY A 87 -13.99 18.59 8.06
C GLY A 87 -14.89 19.01 6.90
N ASN A 88 -15.12 18.09 5.95
CA ASN A 88 -16.04 18.33 4.84
C ASN A 88 -17.48 18.61 5.32
N ALA A 89 -17.97 17.84 6.29
CA ALA A 89 -19.30 18.07 6.86
C ALA A 89 -19.41 19.44 7.55
N GLU A 90 -18.36 19.88 8.23
CA GLU A 90 -18.30 21.20 8.87
C GLU A 90 -18.25 22.34 7.84
N LEU A 91 -17.48 22.18 6.75
CA LEU A 91 -17.47 23.13 5.63
C LEU A 91 -18.86 23.29 5.02
N LEU A 92 -19.58 22.20 4.80
CA LEU A 92 -20.96 22.24 4.27
C LEU A 92 -21.89 23.03 5.18
N LYS A 93 -21.80 22.85 6.52
CA LYS A 93 -22.58 23.65 7.48
C LYS A 93 -22.26 25.14 7.41
N ARG A 94 -20.98 25.49 7.22
CA ARG A 94 -20.56 26.89 7.07
C ARG A 94 -21.11 27.50 5.79
N VAL A 95 -21.09 26.77 4.68
CA VAL A 95 -21.70 27.19 3.42
C VAL A 95 -23.20 27.42 3.60
N GLU A 96 -23.93 26.48 4.20
CA GLU A 96 -25.37 26.65 4.48
C GLU A 96 -25.64 27.88 5.38
N GLY A 97 -24.77 28.13 6.37
CA GLY A 97 -24.85 29.32 7.21
C GLY A 97 -24.65 30.62 6.43
N LEU A 98 -23.69 30.65 5.50
CA LEU A 98 -23.45 31.80 4.63
C LEU A 98 -24.63 32.05 3.68
N GLU A 99 -25.21 31.00 3.11
CA GLU A 99 -26.42 31.11 2.27
C GLU A 99 -27.58 31.75 3.03
N LYS A 100 -27.83 31.33 4.27
CA LYS A 100 -28.86 31.94 5.13
C LYS A 100 -28.59 33.42 5.42
N GLN A 101 -27.34 33.80 5.64
CA GLN A 101 -26.98 35.21 5.84
C GLN A 101 -27.23 36.04 4.58
N ILE A 102 -26.86 35.53 3.40
CA ILE A 102 -27.09 36.20 2.12
C ILE A 102 -28.60 36.41 1.90
N LEU A 103 -29.42 35.38 2.11
CA LEU A 103 -30.88 35.49 2.00
C LEU A 103 -31.47 36.50 3.01
N GLY A 104 -30.94 36.53 4.23
CA GLY A 104 -31.31 37.52 5.24
C GLY A 104 -30.96 38.95 4.83
N ILE A 105 -29.79 39.15 4.22
CA ILE A 105 -29.39 40.45 3.67
C ILE A 105 -30.31 40.84 2.52
N GLU A 106 -30.59 39.93 1.58
CA GLU A 106 -31.47 40.19 0.43
C GLU A 106 -32.87 40.63 0.88
N THR A 107 -33.49 39.89 1.81
CA THR A 107 -34.81 40.23 2.36
C THR A 107 -34.79 41.59 3.09
N SER A 108 -33.71 41.90 3.81
CA SER A 108 -33.56 43.20 4.47
C SER A 108 -33.41 44.37 3.48
N ILE A 109 -32.69 44.17 2.37
CA ILE A 109 -32.51 45.15 1.31
C ILE A 109 -33.83 45.40 0.60
N LEU A 110 -34.56 44.34 0.22
CA LEU A 110 -35.87 44.46 -0.42
C LEU A 110 -36.86 45.20 0.48
N ALA A 111 -36.91 44.87 1.78
CA ALA A 111 -37.75 45.57 2.75
C ALA A 111 -37.34 47.05 2.94
N ALA A 112 -36.05 47.37 2.87
CA ALA A 112 -35.57 48.75 2.97
C ALA A 112 -35.84 49.57 1.70
N ILE A 113 -35.79 48.93 0.51
CA ILE A 113 -36.16 49.54 -0.77
C ILE A 113 -37.67 49.81 -0.83
N ASP A 114 -38.50 48.83 -0.43
CA ASP A 114 -39.96 48.96 -0.39
C ASP A 114 -40.40 50.13 0.52
N ARG A 115 -39.80 50.23 1.71
CA ARG A 115 -40.02 51.37 2.63
C ARG A 115 -39.61 52.72 2.04
N ARG A 116 -38.72 52.76 1.05
CA ARG A 116 -38.22 54.01 0.48
C ARG A 116 -39.17 54.60 -0.59
N GLY A 117 -40.20 53.87 -1.02
CA GLY A 117 -41.25 54.32 -1.93
C GLY A 117 -40.74 54.82 -3.30
N PRO A 118 -41.61 55.00 -4.32
CA PRO A 118 -41.18 55.56 -5.59
C PRO A 118 -40.70 56.99 -5.37
N ARG A 119 -39.41 57.25 -5.64
CA ARG A 119 -38.82 58.59 -5.61
C ARG A 119 -39.59 59.44 -6.62
N GLN A 120 -40.44 60.35 -6.14
CA GLN A 120 -41.08 61.36 -6.99
C GLN A 120 -39.98 62.11 -7.74
N PRO A 121 -40.03 62.24 -9.08
CA PRO A 121 -39.04 63.03 -9.80
C PRO A 121 -39.21 64.49 -9.39
N GLY A 122 -38.28 65.01 -8.59
CA GLY A 122 -38.24 66.41 -8.21
C GLY A 122 -37.78 67.28 -9.37
N TRP A 123 -38.64 67.46 -10.37
CA TRP A 123 -38.57 68.60 -11.29
C TRP A 123 -39.70 69.55 -10.90
N THR A 124 -39.37 70.61 -10.16
CA THR A 124 -40.29 71.72 -9.94
C THR A 124 -40.31 72.58 -11.19
N GLU A 125 -41.44 72.60 -11.91
CA GLU A 125 -41.67 73.54 -13.02
C GLU A 125 -41.63 74.99 -12.48
N PRO A 126 -40.88 75.93 -13.11
CA PRO A 126 -40.85 77.31 -12.66
C PRO A 126 -42.20 78.01 -12.91
N PRO A 127 -42.67 78.88 -12.00
CA PRO A 127 -43.96 79.54 -12.15
C PRO A 127 -43.97 80.50 -13.35
N MET A 128 -44.92 80.30 -14.26
CA MET A 128 -45.22 81.23 -15.35
C MET A 128 -45.71 82.56 -14.77
N ARG A 129 -44.99 83.67 -15.03
CA ARG A 129 -45.41 85.03 -14.67
C ARG A 129 -46.60 85.46 -15.54
N GLY A 130 -47.70 85.85 -14.90
CA GLY A 130 -48.79 86.64 -15.48
C GLY A 130 -48.96 87.93 -14.69
#